data_AF-A0A382PQL1-F1
#
_entry.id   AF-A0A382PQL1-F1
#
_cell.length_a   1.000
_cell.length_b   1.000
_cell.length_c   1.000
_cell.angle_alpha   90.00
_cell.angle_beta   90.00
_cell.angle_gamma   90.00
#
_symmetry.space_group_name_H-M   'P 1'
#
loop_
_entity.id
_entity.type
_entity.pdbx_description
1 polymer ?
#
loop_
_entity_poly.entity_id
_entity_poly.type
_entity_poly.pdbx_seq_one_letter_code
_entity_poly.pdbx_strand_id
1 'polypeptide(L)' 'FRQQSLGRKMMEAAEAYLSNFECPKINLQIRASNQEVIDFYTNQGFLKDEVINMGKRLIPDDV' A
#
# COMPACT_ATOMS: atom_id res chain seq x y z
N PHE A 1 12.23 11.10 -10.91
CA PHE A 1 10.94 10.41 -11.15
C PHE A 1 9.85 10.73 -10.12
N ARG A 2 10.14 11.31 -8.94
CA ARG A 2 9.08 11.73 -8.00
C ARG A 2 8.24 12.88 -8.58
N GLN A 3 6.99 13.00 -8.12
CA GLN A 3 6.03 14.05 -8.50
C GLN A 3 5.65 14.09 -9.99
N GLN A 4 5.90 13.01 -10.74
CA GLN A 4 5.48 12.86 -12.15
C GLN A 4 4.20 12.02 -12.29
N SER A 5 3.41 11.91 -11.22
CA SER A 5 2.20 11.08 -11.12
C SER A 5 2.40 9.59 -11.42
N LEU A 6 3.63 9.10 -11.55
CA LEU A 6 3.93 7.70 -11.87
C LEU A 6 3.40 6.74 -10.80
N GLY A 7 3.58 7.08 -9.51
CA GLY A 7 3.05 6.26 -8.42
C GLY A 7 1.53 6.11 -8.47
N ARG A 8 0.80 7.18 -8.81
CA ARG A 8 -0.66 7.13 -8.99
C ARG A 8 -1.04 6.22 -10.16
N LYS A 9 -0.40 6.40 -11.32
CA LYS A 9 -0.65 5.55 -12.50
C LYS A 9 -0.39 4.07 -12.22
N MET A 10 0.63 3.76 -11.42
CA MET A 10 0.91 2.39 -11.00
C MET A 10 -0.20 1.83 -10.12
N MET A 11 -0.75 2.61 -9.19
CA MET A 11 -1.84 2.18 -8.33
C MET A 11 -3.16 2.01 -9.09
N GLU A 12 -3.50 2.94 -9.98
CA GLU A 12 -4.67 2.83 -10.87
C GLU A 12 -4.59 1.55 -11.72
N ALA A 13 -3.41 1.23 -12.26
CA ALA A 13 -3.21 -0.01 -13.02
C ALA A 13 -3.33 -1.27 -12.13
N ALA A 14 -2.83 -1.23 -10.90
CA ALA A 14 -2.95 -2.34 -9.95
C ALA A 14 -4.41 -2.59 -9.54
N GLU A 15 -5.17 -1.54 -9.24
CA GLU A 15 -6.60 -1.61 -8.91
C GLU A 15 -7.43 -2.16 -10.08
N ALA A 16 -7.17 -1.67 -11.30
CA ALA A 16 -7.82 -2.17 -12.51
C ALA A 16 -7.50 -3.66 -12.75
N TYR A 17 -6.26 -4.07 -12.53
CA TYR A 17 -5.86 -5.47 -12.66
C TYR A 17 -6.58 -6.36 -11.63
N LEU A 18 -6.55 -5.98 -10.35
CA LEU A 18 -7.14 -6.74 -9.25
C LEU A 18 -8.67 -6.81 -9.32
N SER A 19 -9.32 -5.78 -9.87
CA SER A 19 -10.77 -5.78 -10.11
C SER A 19 -11.21 -6.92 -11.04
N ASN A 20 -10.36 -7.38 -11.96
CA ASN A 20 -10.67 -8.54 -12.82
C ASN A 20 -10.78 -9.87 -12.05
N PHE A 21 -10.28 -9.91 -10.80
CA PHE A 21 -10.34 -11.08 -9.92
C PHE A 21 -11.39 -10.90 -8.82
N GLU A 22 -12.31 -9.95 -8.97
CA GLU A 22 -13.31 -9.59 -7.97
C GLU A 22 -12.69 -9.26 -6.60
N CYS A 23 -11.43 -8.80 -6.59
CA CYS A 23 -10.71 -8.47 -5.37
C CYS A 23 -11.33 -7.22 -4.73
N PRO A 24 -11.95 -7.32 -3.53
CA PRO A 24 -12.75 -6.24 -2.99
C PRO A 24 -11.94 -5.21 -2.20
N LYS A 25 -10.69 -5.52 -1.83
CA LYS A 25 -9.86 -4.65 -1.00
C LYS A 25 -8.37 -4.90 -1.21
N ILE A 26 -7.61 -3.81 -1.33
CA ILE A 26 -6.15 -3.80 -1.23
C ILE A 26 -5.76 -3.38 0.21
N ASN A 27 -4.79 -4.06 0.80
CA ASN A 27 -4.22 -3.67 2.09
C ASN A 27 -2.72 -3.37 1.95
N LEU A 28 -2.26 -2.27 2.56
CA LEU A 28 -0.88 -1.80 2.47
C LEU A 28 -0.25 -1.72 3.87
N GLN A 29 0.98 -2.19 4.00
CA GLN A 29 1.77 -2.01 5.22
C GLN A 29 2.74 -0.84 5.04
N ILE A 30 2.44 0.27 5.69
CA ILE A 30 3.24 1.50 5.63
C ILE A 30 3.89 1.73 7.00
N ARG A 31 5.15 2.17 7.02
CA ARG A 31 5.82 2.57 8.27
C ARG A 31 5.07 3.76 8.88
N ALA A 32 4.68 3.65 10.15
CA ALA A 32 3.91 4.69 10.84
C ALA A 32 4.60 6.06 10.89
N SER A 33 5.93 6.10 10.79
CA SER A 33 6.71 7.34 10.79
C SER A 33 6.80 8.04 9.43
N ASN A 34 6.29 7.44 8.35
CA ASN A 34 6.44 7.99 7.00
C ASN A 34 5.18 8.73 6.55
N GLN A 35 5.02 9.96 7.05
CA GLN A 35 3.84 10.78 6.77
C GLN A 35 3.67 11.10 5.27
N GLU A 36 4.75 11.34 4.53
CA GLU A 36 4.70 11.61 3.08
C GLU A 36 4.00 10.48 2.32
N VAL A 37 4.31 9.22 2.67
CA VAL A 37 3.71 8.04 2.03
C VAL A 37 2.28 7.81 2.51
N ILE A 38 1.99 8.06 3.78
CA ILE A 38 0.63 7.99 4.32
C ILE A 38 -0.27 8.97 3.56
N ASP A 39 0.12 10.24 3.47
CA ASP A 39 -0.65 11.28 2.79
C ASP A 39 -0.81 10.97 1.30
N PHE A 40 0.22 10.41 0.66
CA PHE A 40 0.15 9.97 -0.74
C PHE A 40 -0.98 8.95 -0.96
N TYR A 41 -1.09 7.92 -0.12
CA TYR A 41 -2.14 6.90 -0.26
C TYR A 41 -3.51 7.39 0.21
N THR A 42 -3.57 8.20 1.26
CA THR A 42 -4.84 8.82 1.70
C THR A 42 -5.45 9.69 0.62
N ASN A 43 -4.64 10.45 -0.13
CA ASN A 43 -5.11 11.24 -1.28
C ASN A 43 -5.61 10.39 -2.47
N GLN A 44 -5.45 9.06 -2.42
CA GLN A 44 -5.96 8.11 -3.41
C GLN A 44 -7.14 7.28 -2.86
N GLY A 45 -7.66 7.59 -1.68
CA GLY A 45 -8.82 6.93 -1.09
C GLY A 45 -8.50 5.76 -0.17
N PHE A 46 -7.21 5.48 0.11
CA PHE A 46 -6.85 4.50 1.13
C PHE A 46 -7.13 5.06 2.52
N LEU A 47 -7.80 4.25 3.35
CA LEU A 47 -8.14 4.59 4.72
C LEU A 47 -7.21 3.85 5.70
N LYS A 48 -6.88 4.52 6.80
CA LYS A 48 -6.15 3.91 7.91
C LYS A 48 -7.14 3.11 8.75
N ASP A 49 -6.89 1.82 8.90
CA ASP A 49 -7.60 0.96 9.85
C ASP A 49 -6.95 1.04 11.25
N GLU A 50 -7.75 1.04 12.32
CA GLU A 50 -7.27 0.99 13.71
C GLU A 50 -6.94 -0.45 14.14
N VAL A 51 -5.95 -1.04 13.48
CA VAL A 51 -5.55 -2.44 13.71
C VAL A 51 -4.06 -2.55 14.00
N ILE A 52 -3.67 -3.56 14.78
CA ILE A 52 -2.26 -3.91 14.98
C ILE A 52 -1.86 -4.92 13.90
N ASN A 53 -0.93 -4.54 13.05
CA ASN A 53 -0.32 -5.45 12.09
C ASN A 53 0.67 -6.39 12.81
N MET A 54 0.56 -7.70 12.57
CA MET A 54 1.41 -8.72 13.18
C MET A 54 2.05 -9.60 12.11
N GLY A 55 3.35 -9.86 12.26
CA GLY A 55 4.10 -10.76 11.39
C GLY A 55 5.04 -11.64 12.20
N LYS A 56 5.25 -12.88 11.74
CA LYS A 56 6.19 -13.84 12.34
C LYS A 56 7.12 -14.36 11.26
N ARG A 57 8.43 -14.19 11.45
CA ARG A 57 9.44 -14.83 10.61
C ARG A 57 9.52 -16.33 10.98
N LEU A 58 9.46 -17.19 9.96
CA LEU A 58 9.67 -18.64 10.13
C LEU A 58 11.10 -19.06 9.77
N ILE A 59 11.76 -18.26 8.93
CA ILE A 59 13.15 -18.42 8.52
C ILE A 59 13.82 -17.04 8.72
N PRO A 60 15.00 -16.96 9.35
CA PRO A 60 15.77 -15.72 9.48
C PRO A 60 16.19 -15.19 8.12
N ASP A 61 16.30 -13.86 7.99
CA ASP A 61 16.98 -13.25 6.85
C ASP A 61 18.49 -13.39 7.12
N ASP A 62 19.25 -13.96 6.17
CA ASP A 62 20.72 -14.00 6.26
C ASP A 62 21.25 -12.56 6.28
N VAL A 63 22.10 -12.25 7.27
CA VAL A 63 22.71 -10.92 7.50
C VAL A 63 23.79 -10.57 6.48
#